data_AF-A0A7C8CXP3-F1
#
_entry.id   AF-A0A7C8CXP3-F1
#
_cell.length_a   1.000
_cell.length_b   1.000
_cell.length_c   1.000
_cell.angle_alpha   90.00
_cell.angle_beta   90.00
_cell.angle_gamma   90.00
#
_symmetry.space_group_name_H-M   'P 1'
#
loop_
_entity.id
_entity.type
_entity.pdbx_description
1 polymer ?
#
loop_
_entity_poly.entity_id
_entity_poly.type
_entity_poly.pdbx_seq_one_letter_code
_entity_poly.pdbx_strand_id
1 'polypeptide(L)'
;MSEVGILVNPAAARDVRRLISGATSVSLSERSARVQRVLTGLGALGVDRVWMMFDRAGIAGGLVQASERATGWPEICFLDMPVEGEPFDTQLAVRCMREAGVSCIVVLGGDGTHRLVSHECGSLPLVCLSTGTNNAFPRFQEETVAGLVAGAVANGLVDSQVVCQRNKRLRCFVDGEEKIAALVDICVAREPWVGTRALWRPENFATLYLTFAEPGAIGLSSIGSLVAPVSREAQVGIAIKFGPGRFVDAPIAPGLMR
;
A
#
# COMPACT_ATOMS: atom_id res chain seq x y z
N MET A 1 3.69 21.88 -16.25
CA MET A 1 2.45 21.20 -15.84
C MET A 1 2.82 20.22 -14.76
N SER A 2 2.08 20.19 -13.66
CA SER A 2 2.28 19.22 -12.59
C SER A 2 1.23 18.12 -12.69
N GLU A 3 1.72 16.88 -12.69
CA GLU A 3 0.90 15.70 -12.90
C GLU A 3 1.14 14.70 -11.77
N VAL A 4 0.05 14.14 -11.24
CA VAL A 4 0.08 13.20 -10.11
C VAL A 4 -0.64 11.92 -10.47
N GLY A 5 -0.04 10.77 -10.16
CA GLY A 5 -0.74 9.49 -10.24
C GLY A 5 -1.63 9.28 -9.02
N ILE A 6 -2.86 8.80 -9.18
CA ILE A 6 -3.65 8.24 -8.08
C ILE A 6 -3.95 6.78 -8.40
N LEU A 7 -3.49 5.88 -7.54
CA LEU A 7 -3.74 4.46 -7.64
C LEU A 7 -4.66 4.01 -6.52
N VAL A 8 -5.81 3.46 -6.88
CA VAL A 8 -6.77 2.87 -5.95
C VAL A 8 -6.95 1.42 -6.33
N ASN A 9 -6.80 0.50 -5.37
CA ASN A 9 -7.07 -0.91 -5.63
C ASN A 9 -8.59 -1.20 -5.53
N PRO A 10 -9.30 -1.47 -6.64
CA PRO A 10 -10.72 -1.81 -6.59
C PRO A 10 -10.96 -3.18 -5.94
N ALA A 11 -10.03 -4.12 -6.10
CA ALA A 11 -10.14 -5.51 -5.61
C ALA A 11 -9.84 -5.69 -4.12
N ALA A 12 -9.40 -4.64 -3.40
CA ALA A 12 -9.02 -4.74 -1.97
C ALA A 12 -10.15 -5.21 -1.02
N ALA A 13 -11.40 -5.28 -1.49
CA ALA A 13 -12.53 -5.86 -0.74
C ALA A 13 -12.50 -7.40 -0.69
N ARG A 14 -11.79 -8.07 -1.60
CA ARG A 14 -11.83 -9.53 -1.80
C ARG A 14 -10.70 -10.29 -1.06
N ASP A 15 -9.96 -9.64 -0.17
CA ASP A 15 -8.89 -10.31 0.59
C ASP A 15 -9.48 -11.38 1.51
N VAL A 16 -9.18 -12.65 1.24
CA VAL A 16 -9.63 -13.83 2.00
C VAL A 16 -9.28 -13.76 3.49
N ARG A 17 -8.23 -13.01 3.87
CA ARG A 17 -7.90 -12.78 5.29
C ARG A 17 -9.03 -12.09 6.04
N ARG A 18 -9.95 -11.39 5.35
CA ARG A 18 -11.16 -10.79 5.93
C ARG A 18 -12.24 -11.83 6.28
N LEU A 19 -12.25 -13.00 5.64
CA LEU A 19 -13.20 -14.07 5.98
C LEU A 19 -12.83 -14.77 7.29
N ILE A 20 -11.55 -14.69 7.66
CA ILE A 20 -10.98 -15.35 8.85
C ILE A 20 -10.62 -14.34 9.96
N SER A 21 -10.86 -13.04 9.77
CA SER A 21 -10.55 -11.97 10.73
C SER A 21 -11.66 -10.93 10.83
N GLY A 22 -11.74 -10.18 11.92
CA GLY A 22 -12.74 -9.11 12.14
C GLY A 22 -12.47 -7.82 11.35
N ALA A 23 -11.88 -7.92 10.15
CA ALA A 23 -11.41 -6.76 9.39
C ALA A 23 -12.56 -6.00 8.72
N THR A 24 -12.66 -4.69 8.96
CA THR A 24 -13.70 -3.81 8.40
C THR A 24 -13.59 -3.66 6.89
N SER A 25 -14.70 -3.78 6.17
CA SER A 25 -14.79 -3.48 4.73
C SER A 25 -15.11 -2.02 4.47
N VAL A 26 -14.47 -1.46 3.44
CA VAL A 26 -14.72 -0.09 2.97
C VAL A 26 -15.55 -0.17 1.70
N SER A 27 -16.70 0.52 1.70
CA SER A 27 -17.61 0.58 0.55
C SER A 27 -16.96 1.27 -0.64
N LEU A 28 -17.51 1.07 -1.84
CA LEU A 28 -17.06 1.78 -3.05
C LEU A 28 -17.29 3.29 -2.94
N SER A 29 -18.40 3.71 -2.34
CA SER A 29 -18.71 5.13 -2.09
C SER A 29 -17.67 5.78 -1.18
N GLU A 30 -17.25 5.10 -0.12
CA GLU A 30 -16.21 5.62 0.78
C GLU A 30 -14.85 5.70 0.06
N ARG A 31 -14.51 4.72 -0.78
CA ARG A 31 -13.29 4.82 -1.60
C ARG A 31 -13.33 5.98 -2.57
N SER A 32 -14.47 6.23 -3.23
CA SER A 32 -14.65 7.40 -4.08
C SER A 32 -14.49 8.69 -3.26
N ALA A 33 -15.17 8.82 -2.12
CA ALA A 33 -15.06 9.98 -1.25
C ALA A 33 -13.63 10.25 -0.78
N ARG A 34 -12.86 9.20 -0.47
CA ARG A 34 -11.44 9.29 -0.13
C ARG A 34 -10.61 9.89 -1.28
N VAL A 35 -10.83 9.44 -2.51
CA VAL A 35 -10.15 10.01 -3.68
C VAL A 35 -10.57 11.46 -3.92
N GLN A 36 -11.84 11.79 -3.76
CA GLN A 36 -12.32 13.17 -3.86
C GLN A 36 -11.60 14.10 -2.87
N ARG A 37 -11.36 13.64 -1.64
CA ARG A 37 -10.56 14.39 -0.65
C ARG A 37 -9.10 14.59 -1.11
N VAL A 38 -8.45 13.55 -1.67
CA VAL A 38 -7.13 13.71 -2.30
C VAL A 38 -7.16 14.76 -3.42
N LEU A 39 -8.14 14.70 -4.32
CA LEU A 39 -8.30 15.64 -5.43
C LEU A 39 -8.49 17.08 -4.95
N THR A 40 -9.26 17.29 -3.87
CA THR A 40 -9.40 18.61 -3.23
C THR A 40 -8.06 19.17 -2.75
N GLY A 41 -7.23 18.35 -2.09
CA GLY A 41 -5.91 18.77 -1.64
C GLY A 41 -4.94 19.08 -2.80
N LEU A 42 -4.95 18.26 -3.85
CA LEU A 42 -4.16 18.49 -5.06
C LEU A 42 -4.57 19.78 -5.77
N GLY A 43 -5.87 19.99 -5.93
CA GLY A 43 -6.45 21.18 -6.54
C GLY A 43 -6.10 22.46 -5.80
N ALA A 44 -6.11 22.43 -4.47
CA ALA A 44 -5.72 23.56 -3.62
C ALA A 44 -4.26 24.00 -3.83
N LEU A 45 -3.39 23.13 -4.33
CA LEU A 45 -2.01 23.46 -4.68
C LEU A 45 -1.79 23.69 -6.17
N GLY A 46 -2.84 23.69 -6.99
CA GLY A 46 -2.73 23.95 -8.43
C GLY A 46 -2.06 22.81 -9.19
N VAL A 47 -2.39 21.56 -8.87
CA VAL A 47 -2.05 20.42 -9.74
C VAL A 47 -2.90 20.48 -11.00
N ASP A 48 -2.30 20.30 -12.17
CA ASP A 48 -3.01 20.42 -13.45
C ASP A 48 -3.80 19.14 -13.76
N ARG A 49 -3.14 17.99 -13.63
CA ARG A 49 -3.69 16.68 -14.06
C ARG A 49 -3.44 15.59 -13.05
N VAL A 50 -4.39 14.67 -13.01
CA VAL A 50 -4.27 13.43 -12.26
C VAL A 50 -4.49 12.24 -13.18
N TRP A 51 -3.58 11.28 -13.13
CA TRP A 51 -3.67 10.04 -13.89
C TRP A 51 -4.19 8.90 -13.01
N MET A 52 -5.21 8.19 -13.49
CA MET A 52 -5.83 7.07 -12.77
C MET A 52 -6.09 5.89 -13.69
N MET A 53 -5.97 4.67 -13.15
CA MET A 53 -6.53 3.50 -13.81
C MET A 53 -8.05 3.58 -13.74
N PHE A 54 -8.74 3.33 -14.86
CA PHE A 54 -10.19 3.21 -14.87
C PHE A 54 -10.62 1.93 -14.16
N ASP A 55 -11.50 2.00 -13.15
CA ASP A 55 -11.96 0.81 -12.44
C ASP A 55 -13.36 0.37 -12.90
N ARG A 56 -13.52 -0.93 -13.13
CA ARG A 56 -14.82 -1.54 -13.42
C ARG A 56 -15.74 -1.60 -12.19
N ALA A 57 -15.27 -1.20 -11.01
CA ALA A 57 -16.05 -1.24 -9.77
C ALA A 57 -16.87 0.04 -9.54
N GLY A 58 -16.70 1.08 -10.36
CA GLY A 58 -17.52 2.29 -10.35
C GLY A 58 -16.95 3.46 -9.53
N ILE A 59 -15.70 3.39 -9.05
CA ILE A 59 -15.04 4.53 -8.38
C ILE A 59 -14.87 5.68 -9.37
N ALA A 60 -14.33 5.40 -10.56
CA ALA A 60 -14.13 6.33 -11.67
C ALA A 60 -15.44 7.01 -12.08
N GLY A 61 -16.52 6.24 -12.21
CA GLY A 61 -17.85 6.80 -12.51
C GLY A 61 -18.34 7.79 -11.45
N GLY A 62 -18.13 7.46 -10.17
CA GLY A 62 -18.45 8.37 -9.06
C GLY A 62 -17.60 9.64 -9.06
N LEU A 63 -16.33 9.55 -9.45
CA LEU A 63 -15.44 10.71 -9.57
C LEU A 63 -15.84 11.62 -10.74
N VAL A 64 -16.20 11.06 -11.89
CA VAL A 64 -16.69 11.83 -13.05
C VAL A 64 -17.94 12.60 -12.66
N GLN A 65 -18.94 11.95 -12.04
CA GLN A 65 -20.15 12.63 -11.56
C GLN A 65 -19.86 13.71 -10.51
N ALA A 66 -18.93 13.46 -9.59
CA ALA A 66 -18.56 14.44 -8.58
C ALA A 66 -17.82 15.64 -9.19
N SER A 67 -17.02 15.40 -10.24
CA SER A 67 -16.25 16.45 -10.93
C SER A 67 -17.13 17.51 -11.60
N GLU A 68 -18.34 17.15 -12.03
CA GLU A 68 -19.33 18.11 -12.59
C GLU A 68 -19.72 19.21 -11.60
N ARG A 69 -19.59 18.95 -10.29
CA ARG A 69 -19.95 19.87 -9.21
C ARG A 69 -18.75 20.41 -8.45
N ALA A 70 -17.60 19.76 -8.61
CA ALA A 70 -16.36 20.15 -7.96
C ALA A 70 -15.80 21.43 -8.61
N THR A 71 -15.24 22.30 -7.79
CA THR A 71 -14.51 23.48 -8.27
C THR A 71 -13.05 23.36 -7.83
N GLY A 72 -12.14 23.65 -8.75
CA GLY A 72 -10.69 23.65 -8.47
C GLY A 72 -10.03 22.29 -8.40
N TRP A 73 -10.68 21.19 -8.81
CA TRP A 73 -9.99 19.90 -8.96
C TRP A 73 -9.08 19.89 -10.20
N PRO A 74 -7.99 19.10 -10.16
CA PRO A 74 -7.20 18.80 -11.36
C PRO A 74 -8.06 18.06 -12.40
N GLU A 75 -7.66 18.13 -13.68
CA GLU A 75 -8.24 17.31 -14.74
C GLU A 75 -7.99 15.83 -14.43
N ILE A 76 -9.07 15.03 -14.43
CA ILE A 76 -8.98 13.58 -14.19
C ILE A 76 -8.76 12.89 -15.53
N CYS A 77 -7.56 12.37 -15.74
CA CYS A 77 -7.17 11.61 -16.92
C CYS A 77 -7.15 10.11 -16.59
N PHE A 78 -7.78 9.29 -17.45
CA PHE A 78 -7.74 7.84 -17.32
C PHE A 78 -6.64 7.26 -18.21
N LEU A 79 -5.88 6.31 -17.65
CA LEU A 79 -4.85 5.59 -18.39
C LEU A 79 -5.49 4.73 -19.48
N ASP A 80 -4.94 4.80 -20.69
CA ASP A 80 -5.29 3.89 -21.78
C ASP A 80 -4.57 2.55 -21.60
N MET A 81 -5.25 1.62 -20.92
CA MET A 81 -4.72 0.30 -20.61
C MET A 81 -5.83 -0.73 -20.44
N PRO A 82 -5.57 -2.02 -20.73
CA PRO A 82 -6.47 -3.10 -20.36
C PRO A 82 -6.57 -3.21 -18.83
N VAL A 83 -7.77 -3.58 -18.35
CA VAL A 83 -8.05 -3.81 -16.92
C VAL A 83 -8.76 -5.15 -16.79
N GLU A 84 -8.04 -6.16 -16.29
CA GLU A 84 -8.51 -7.55 -16.18
C GLU A 84 -9.04 -7.90 -14.78
N GLY A 85 -8.79 -7.05 -13.78
CA GLY A 85 -9.08 -7.30 -12.38
C GLY A 85 -7.97 -8.04 -11.64
N GLU A 86 -6.77 -8.08 -12.20
CA GLU A 86 -5.63 -8.86 -11.71
C GLU A 86 -4.55 -7.98 -11.07
N PRO A 87 -3.68 -8.53 -10.19
CA PRO A 87 -2.56 -7.78 -9.62
C PRO A 87 -1.66 -7.10 -10.65
N PHE A 88 -1.54 -7.69 -11.85
CA PHE A 88 -0.75 -7.14 -12.95
C PHE A 88 -1.26 -5.76 -13.41
N ASP A 89 -2.57 -5.50 -13.35
CA ASP A 89 -3.15 -4.20 -13.70
C ASP A 89 -2.56 -3.07 -12.85
N THR A 90 -2.31 -3.33 -11.56
CA THR A 90 -1.68 -2.34 -10.66
C THR A 90 -0.27 -2.00 -11.13
N GLN A 91 0.51 -2.99 -11.58
CA GLN A 91 1.87 -2.75 -12.07
C GLN A 91 1.84 -2.03 -13.41
N LEU A 92 0.98 -2.45 -14.34
CA LEU A 92 0.82 -1.79 -15.63
C LEU A 92 0.40 -0.32 -15.46
N ALA A 93 -0.54 -0.03 -14.57
CA ALA A 93 -0.95 1.34 -14.27
C ALA A 93 0.22 2.21 -13.79
N VAL A 94 1.10 1.66 -12.93
CA VAL A 94 2.29 2.39 -12.45
C VAL A 94 3.28 2.62 -13.59
N ARG A 95 3.46 1.67 -14.51
CA ARG A 95 4.28 1.87 -15.72
C ARG A 95 3.73 3.00 -16.58
N CYS A 96 2.43 2.97 -16.88
CA CYS A 96 1.80 4.02 -17.69
C CYS A 96 1.87 5.39 -17.01
N MET A 97 1.72 5.48 -15.68
CA MET A 97 1.91 6.75 -14.94
C MET A 97 3.35 7.26 -15.02
N ARG A 98 4.35 6.36 -14.96
CA ARG A 98 5.76 6.73 -15.15
C ARG A 98 6.03 7.25 -16.55
N GLU A 99 5.47 6.59 -17.56
CA GLU A 99 5.58 6.98 -18.97
C GLU A 99 4.89 8.32 -19.24
N ALA A 100 3.76 8.58 -18.57
CA ALA A 100 3.09 9.88 -18.57
C ALA A 100 3.89 10.99 -17.86
N GLY A 101 4.92 10.65 -17.08
CA GLY A 101 5.80 11.63 -16.44
C GLY A 101 5.24 12.23 -15.15
N VAL A 102 4.39 11.51 -14.42
CA VAL A 102 3.88 12.00 -13.13
C VAL A 102 5.01 12.23 -12.13
N SER A 103 4.86 13.25 -11.29
CA SER A 103 5.89 13.65 -10.32
C SER A 103 5.87 12.82 -9.03
N CYS A 104 4.71 12.28 -8.66
CA CYS A 104 4.53 11.36 -7.54
C CYS A 104 3.25 10.54 -7.72
N ILE A 105 3.08 9.49 -6.90
CA ILE A 105 1.87 8.65 -6.91
C ILE A 105 1.26 8.60 -5.51
N VAL A 106 -0.02 8.95 -5.40
CA VAL A 106 -0.84 8.68 -4.21
C VAL A 106 -1.43 7.28 -4.32
N VAL A 107 -1.13 6.42 -3.35
CA VAL A 107 -1.54 5.01 -3.36
C VAL A 107 -2.55 4.78 -2.24
N LEU A 108 -3.78 4.39 -2.61
CA LEU A 108 -4.82 3.98 -1.69
C LEU A 108 -4.96 2.46 -1.74
N GLY A 109 -4.44 1.79 -0.72
CA GLY A 109 -4.48 0.33 -0.66
C GLY A 109 -3.97 -0.26 0.65
N GLY A 110 -3.82 -1.59 0.64
CA GLY A 110 -3.14 -2.31 1.72
C GLY A 110 -1.70 -2.66 1.38
N ASP A 111 -1.07 -3.47 2.23
CA ASP A 111 0.33 -3.90 2.06
C ASP A 111 0.58 -4.56 0.69
N GLY A 112 -0.36 -5.39 0.22
CA GLY A 112 -0.27 -6.06 -1.08
C GLY A 112 -0.23 -5.09 -2.26
N THR A 113 -1.06 -4.04 -2.23
CA THR A 113 -1.06 -2.98 -3.25
C THR A 113 0.26 -2.23 -3.24
N HIS A 114 0.69 -1.78 -2.05
CA HIS A 114 1.93 -1.00 -1.91
C HIS A 114 3.16 -1.82 -2.34
N ARG A 115 3.16 -3.14 -2.10
CA ARG A 115 4.21 -4.04 -2.60
C ARG A 115 4.32 -4.01 -4.12
N LEU A 116 3.20 -4.13 -4.83
CA LEU A 116 3.17 -4.10 -6.30
C LEU A 116 3.60 -2.74 -6.84
N VAL A 117 3.07 -1.66 -6.27
CA VAL A 117 3.42 -0.30 -6.68
C VAL A 117 4.90 0.00 -6.44
N SER A 118 5.41 -0.31 -5.24
CA SER A 118 6.81 -0.05 -4.88
C SER A 118 7.80 -0.87 -5.70
N HIS A 119 7.37 -2.03 -6.22
CA HIS A 119 8.19 -2.82 -7.13
C HIS A 119 8.36 -2.13 -8.49
N GLU A 120 7.36 -1.40 -8.95
CA GLU A 120 7.26 -0.87 -10.31
C GLU A 120 7.52 0.65 -10.42
N CYS A 121 7.38 1.41 -9.32
CA CYS A 121 7.43 2.88 -9.31
C CYS A 121 8.81 3.48 -9.61
N GLY A 122 9.88 2.68 -9.59
CA GLY A 122 11.25 3.18 -9.72
C GLY A 122 11.59 4.15 -8.58
N SER A 123 11.98 5.37 -8.92
CA SER A 123 12.33 6.44 -7.97
C SER A 123 11.19 7.42 -7.68
N LEU A 124 9.98 7.19 -8.22
CA LEU A 124 8.85 8.08 -7.98
C LEU A 124 8.48 8.10 -6.49
N PRO A 125 8.32 9.28 -5.88
CA PRO A 125 7.75 9.43 -4.54
C PRO A 125 6.36 8.80 -4.44
N LEU A 126 6.12 8.08 -3.35
CA LEU A 126 4.82 7.48 -3.04
C LEU A 126 4.22 8.12 -1.79
N VAL A 127 2.95 8.54 -1.89
CA VAL A 127 2.12 8.90 -0.74
C VAL A 127 1.25 7.70 -0.39
N CYS A 128 1.64 6.98 0.66
CA CYS A 128 1.10 5.66 1.00
C CYS A 128 -0.06 5.73 2.00
N LEU A 129 -1.29 5.56 1.53
CA LEU A 129 -2.52 5.65 2.33
C LEU A 129 -3.16 4.29 2.56
N SER A 130 -3.38 3.96 3.83
CA SER A 130 -3.98 2.70 4.23
C SER A 130 -5.48 2.69 3.98
N THR A 131 -5.98 1.66 3.30
CA THR A 131 -7.43 1.44 3.10
C THR A 131 -8.05 0.38 4.00
N GLY A 132 -7.33 -0.09 5.01
CA GLY A 132 -7.79 -1.13 5.91
C GLY A 132 -7.02 -1.19 7.21
N THR A 133 -7.58 -1.85 8.22
CA THR A 133 -7.04 -1.90 9.59
C THR A 133 -5.97 -2.97 9.80
N ASN A 134 -5.65 -3.75 8.76
CA ASN A 134 -4.65 -4.83 8.80
C ASN A 134 -3.48 -4.54 7.86
N ASN A 135 -2.84 -3.39 8.04
CA ASN A 135 -1.72 -2.96 7.20
C ASN A 135 -0.56 -2.52 8.08
N ALA A 136 0.63 -3.03 7.78
CA ALA A 136 1.86 -2.64 8.47
C ALA A 136 2.64 -1.58 7.68
N PHE A 137 2.49 -1.52 6.35
CA PHE A 137 3.28 -0.62 5.51
C PHE A 137 2.69 0.81 5.40
N PRO A 138 1.49 1.02 4.81
CA PRO A 138 0.89 2.35 4.72
C PRO A 138 0.31 2.81 6.06
N ARG A 139 0.19 4.13 6.23
CA ARG A 139 -0.37 4.75 7.45
C ARG A 139 -1.81 5.21 7.23
N PHE A 140 -2.57 5.34 8.32
CA PHE A 140 -3.83 6.08 8.31
C PHE A 140 -3.52 7.57 8.39
N GLN A 141 -3.90 8.30 7.35
CA GLN A 141 -3.77 9.74 7.25
C GLN A 141 -5.02 10.28 6.55
N GLU A 142 -5.36 11.53 6.84
CA GLU A 142 -6.47 12.21 6.18
C GLU A 142 -6.10 12.51 4.71
N GLU A 143 -7.01 12.20 3.81
CA GLU A 143 -6.75 12.20 2.37
C GLU A 143 -6.54 13.59 1.77
N THR A 144 -7.21 14.61 2.29
CA THR A 144 -7.02 16.01 1.86
C THR A 144 -5.61 16.48 2.17
N VAL A 145 -5.12 16.19 3.37
CA VAL A 145 -3.71 16.48 3.76
C VAL A 145 -2.74 15.71 2.88
N ALA A 146 -3.03 14.44 2.56
CA ALA A 146 -2.21 13.66 1.64
C ALA A 146 -2.17 14.28 0.22
N GLY A 147 -3.31 14.81 -0.25
CA GLY A 147 -3.39 15.58 -1.49
C GLY A 147 -2.53 16.85 -1.47
N LEU A 148 -2.54 17.60 -0.37
CA LEU A 148 -1.65 18.77 -0.19
C LEU A 148 -0.17 18.35 -0.24
N VAL A 149 0.23 17.27 0.43
CA VAL A 149 1.62 16.81 0.40
C VAL A 149 2.03 16.39 -1.02
N ALA A 150 1.19 15.63 -1.71
CA ALA A 150 1.44 15.22 -3.09
C ALA A 150 1.53 16.43 -4.03
N GLY A 151 0.63 17.40 -3.92
CA GLY A 151 0.66 18.62 -4.71
C GLY A 151 1.90 19.46 -4.46
N ALA A 152 2.37 19.53 -3.20
CA ALA A 152 3.59 20.27 -2.85
C ALA A 152 4.82 19.63 -3.48
N VAL A 153 4.89 18.30 -3.51
CA VAL A 153 5.95 17.56 -4.20
C VAL A 153 5.85 17.76 -5.72
N ALA A 154 4.65 17.62 -6.30
CA ALA A 154 4.45 17.72 -7.75
C ALA A 154 4.73 19.11 -8.33
N ASN A 155 4.44 20.16 -7.55
CA ASN A 155 4.73 21.55 -7.92
C ASN A 155 6.13 22.02 -7.47
N GLY A 156 6.95 21.15 -6.88
CA GLY A 156 8.29 21.53 -6.42
C GLY A 156 8.30 22.57 -5.29
N LEU A 157 7.21 22.68 -4.53
CA LEU A 157 7.10 23.58 -3.37
C LEU A 157 7.94 23.09 -2.18
N VAL A 158 8.29 21.80 -2.19
CA VAL A 158 9.18 21.16 -1.23
C VAL A 158 10.21 20.32 -1.96
N ASP A 159 11.42 20.23 -1.38
CA ASP A 159 12.43 19.32 -1.89
C ASP A 159 12.09 17.87 -1.52
N SER A 160 11.79 17.07 -2.54
CA SER A 160 11.52 15.63 -2.41
C SER A 160 12.65 14.88 -1.67
N GLN A 161 13.91 15.31 -1.78
CA GLN A 161 15.02 14.66 -1.09
C GLN A 161 14.98 14.86 0.44
N VAL A 162 14.29 15.92 0.89
CA VAL A 162 14.14 16.24 2.32
C VAL A 162 12.87 15.60 2.89
N VAL A 163 11.77 15.61 2.13
CA VAL A 163 10.47 15.14 2.62
C VAL A 163 10.20 13.65 2.37
N CYS A 164 10.90 13.02 1.42
CA CYS A 164 10.75 11.60 1.14
C CYS A 164 11.75 10.75 1.94
N GLN A 165 11.26 9.66 2.51
CA GLN A 165 12.09 8.67 3.18
C GLN A 165 12.23 7.41 2.34
N ARG A 166 13.44 6.86 2.26
CA ARG A 166 13.68 5.54 1.67
C ARG A 166 13.28 4.46 2.65
N ASN A 167 12.50 3.49 2.17
CA ASN A 167 12.13 2.30 2.95
C ASN A 167 13.01 1.11 2.57
N LYS A 168 13.25 0.23 3.55
CA LYS A 168 13.89 -1.07 3.34
C LYS A 168 13.00 -1.97 2.49
N ARG A 169 13.61 -2.81 1.66
CA ARG A 169 12.94 -3.91 0.94
C ARG A 169 13.71 -5.21 1.16
N LEU A 170 13.00 -6.29 1.42
CA LEU A 170 13.59 -7.63 1.44
C LEU A 170 13.54 -8.21 0.02
N ARG A 171 14.69 -8.65 -0.48
CA ARG A 171 14.80 -9.35 -1.75
C ARG A 171 14.82 -10.85 -1.46
N CYS A 172 13.91 -11.59 -2.06
CA CYS A 172 13.80 -13.03 -1.92
C CYS A 172 14.22 -13.69 -3.22
N PHE A 173 15.16 -14.63 -3.15
CA PHE A 173 15.59 -15.42 -4.30
C PHE A 173 15.19 -16.86 -4.08
N VAL A 174 14.50 -17.45 -5.06
CA VAL A 174 14.16 -18.88 -5.07
C VAL A 174 14.76 -19.45 -6.34
N ASP A 175 15.62 -20.45 -6.19
CA ASP A 175 16.37 -21.07 -7.30
C ASP A 175 17.11 -20.07 -8.19
N GLY A 176 17.66 -19.01 -7.58
CA GLY A 176 18.38 -17.94 -8.27
C GLY A 176 17.50 -16.85 -8.87
N GLU A 177 16.18 -17.01 -8.90
CA GLU A 177 15.25 -16.00 -9.40
C GLU A 177 14.74 -15.09 -8.29
N GLU A 178 14.85 -13.77 -8.49
CA GLU A 178 14.23 -12.81 -7.59
C GLU A 178 12.69 -12.89 -7.71
N LYS A 179 12.04 -13.21 -6.59
CA LYS A 179 10.59 -13.07 -6.46
C LYS A 179 10.25 -11.64 -6.04
N ILE A 180 8.99 -11.23 -6.25
CA ILE A 180 8.53 -9.88 -5.90
C ILE A 180 8.95 -9.53 -4.47
N ALA A 181 9.72 -8.44 -4.33
CA ALA A 181 10.30 -8.01 -3.07
C ALA A 181 9.22 -7.73 -2.01
N ALA A 182 9.53 -8.02 -0.75
CA ALA A 182 8.66 -7.72 0.37
C ALA A 182 9.01 -6.37 1.02
N LEU A 183 8.00 -5.60 1.39
CA LEU A 183 8.18 -4.31 2.07
C LEU A 183 8.22 -4.42 3.59
N VAL A 184 7.52 -5.42 4.14
CA VAL A 184 7.37 -5.61 5.59
C VAL A 184 8.05 -6.90 6.00
N ASP A 185 7.58 -8.03 5.49
CA ASP A 185 7.98 -9.33 6.01
C ASP A 185 8.14 -10.42 4.93
N ILE A 186 9.01 -11.39 5.24
CA ILE A 186 9.08 -12.69 4.57
C ILE A 186 8.98 -13.75 5.66
N CYS A 187 7.93 -14.56 5.62
CA CYS A 187 7.76 -15.70 6.49
C CYS A 187 8.05 -17.01 5.75
N VAL A 188 8.96 -17.80 6.30
CA VAL A 188 9.19 -19.19 5.91
C VAL A 188 8.32 -20.06 6.80
N ALA A 189 7.38 -20.77 6.21
CA ALA A 189 6.49 -21.70 6.89
C ALA A 189 6.62 -23.12 6.32
N ARG A 190 6.43 -24.13 7.18
CA ARG A 190 6.41 -25.56 6.84
C ARG A 190 4.99 -26.00 6.54
N GLU A 191 4.34 -25.35 5.58
CA GLU A 191 3.01 -25.76 5.15
C GLU A 191 3.09 -26.73 3.96
N PRO A 192 2.34 -27.84 3.99
CA PRO A 192 2.34 -28.79 2.88
C PRO A 192 1.63 -28.25 1.63
N TRP A 193 0.80 -27.20 1.77
CA TRP A 193 0.00 -26.64 0.66
C TRP A 193 -0.11 -25.12 0.73
N VAL A 194 0.24 -24.44 -0.36
CA VAL A 194 0.03 -22.99 -0.53
C VAL A 194 -1.42 -22.76 -1.00
N GLY A 195 -2.39 -22.91 -0.10
CA GLY A 195 -3.81 -22.72 -0.40
C GLY A 195 -4.17 -21.23 -0.54
N THR A 196 -4.96 -20.70 0.40
CA THR A 196 -5.43 -19.30 0.40
C THR A 196 -4.34 -18.26 0.66
N ARG A 197 -3.07 -18.68 0.83
CA ARG A 197 -1.91 -17.85 1.22
C ARG A 197 -2.05 -17.12 2.56
N ALA A 198 -3.13 -17.34 3.30
CA ALA A 198 -3.27 -16.80 4.63
C ALA A 198 -2.45 -17.68 5.60
N LEU A 199 -1.51 -17.05 6.29
CA LEU A 199 -0.64 -17.69 7.29
C LEU A 199 -1.16 -17.28 8.67
N TRP A 200 -1.82 -18.20 9.38
CA TRP A 200 -2.39 -17.93 10.71
C TRP A 200 -2.14 -19.03 11.74
N ARG A 201 -1.45 -20.11 11.36
CA ARG A 201 -1.10 -21.24 12.23
C ARG A 201 0.35 -21.09 12.67
N PRO A 202 0.63 -20.56 13.88
CA PRO A 202 2.00 -20.26 14.31
C PRO A 202 2.88 -21.50 14.36
N GLU A 203 2.29 -22.69 14.54
CA GLU A 203 3.00 -23.97 14.61
C GLU A 203 3.75 -24.28 13.33
N ASN A 204 3.33 -23.71 12.20
CA ASN A 204 3.96 -23.92 10.90
C ASN A 204 5.09 -22.93 10.64
N PHE A 205 5.27 -21.87 11.44
CA PHE A 205 6.31 -20.87 11.18
C PHE A 205 7.69 -21.43 11.50
N ALA A 206 8.65 -21.24 10.60
CA ALA A 206 10.04 -21.64 10.78
C ALA A 206 10.95 -20.44 10.97
N THR A 207 10.82 -19.41 10.14
CA THR A 207 11.62 -18.18 10.25
C THR A 207 10.83 -17.00 9.73
N LEU A 208 10.94 -15.85 10.38
CA LEU A 208 10.34 -14.60 9.96
C LEU A 208 11.43 -13.53 9.82
N TYR A 209 11.48 -12.90 8.66
CA TYR A 209 12.34 -11.76 8.37
C TYR A 209 11.49 -10.51 8.29
N LEU A 210 11.88 -9.46 9.00
CA LEU A 210 11.15 -8.19 9.06
C LEU A 210 12.08 -7.05 8.65
N THR A 211 11.60 -6.16 7.78
CA THR A 211 12.26 -4.88 7.54
C THR A 211 12.16 -4.00 8.77
N PHE A 212 11.00 -3.98 9.44
CA PHE A 212 10.75 -3.22 10.66
C PHE A 212 9.68 -3.93 11.50
N ALA A 213 9.63 -3.58 12.78
CA ALA A 213 8.70 -4.16 13.75
C ALA A 213 8.36 -3.11 14.81
N GLU A 214 7.54 -2.13 14.43
CA GLU A 214 7.17 -1.01 15.29
C GLU A 214 6.11 -1.44 16.31
N PRO A 215 6.13 -0.92 17.56
CA PRO A 215 5.05 -1.13 18.52
C PRO A 215 3.69 -0.73 17.95
N GLY A 216 2.63 -1.46 18.31
CA GLY A 216 1.28 -1.23 17.81
C GLY A 216 1.01 -1.80 16.41
N ALA A 217 1.95 -2.54 15.83
CA ALA A 217 1.74 -3.26 14.58
C ALA A 217 0.74 -4.44 14.73
N ILE A 218 0.19 -4.86 13.59
CA ILE A 218 -0.69 -6.01 13.42
C ILE A 218 -0.10 -6.93 12.33
N GLY A 219 -0.52 -8.18 12.27
CA GLY A 219 0.05 -9.15 11.33
C GLY A 219 1.34 -9.77 11.86
N LEU A 220 2.13 -10.38 10.98
CA LEU A 220 3.38 -11.06 11.38
C LEU A 220 4.42 -10.10 11.99
N SER A 221 4.43 -8.84 11.55
CA SER A 221 5.30 -7.81 12.11
C SER A 221 5.05 -7.53 13.60
N SER A 222 3.85 -7.82 14.12
CA SER A 222 3.53 -7.69 15.54
C SER A 222 4.30 -8.67 16.43
N ILE A 223 4.71 -9.83 15.90
CA ILE A 223 5.57 -10.77 16.61
C ILE A 223 6.93 -10.12 16.89
N GLY A 224 7.49 -9.47 15.87
CA GLY A 224 8.76 -8.74 16.02
C GLY A 224 8.67 -7.57 16.98
N SER A 225 7.54 -6.86 17.00
CA SER A 225 7.39 -5.69 17.88
C SER A 225 7.31 -6.08 19.36
N LEU A 226 6.89 -7.31 19.69
CA LEU A 226 6.87 -7.85 21.05
C LEU A 226 8.20 -8.47 21.49
N VAL A 227 8.98 -8.98 20.54
CA VAL A 227 10.24 -9.68 20.82
C VAL A 227 11.43 -8.73 20.83
N ALA A 228 11.56 -7.91 19.78
CA ALA A 228 12.67 -6.99 19.59
C ALA A 228 12.23 -5.82 18.67
N PRO A 229 11.54 -4.79 19.17
CA PRO A 229 11.05 -3.70 18.32
C PRO A 229 12.16 -3.06 17.49
N VAL A 230 11.89 -2.83 16.20
CA VAL A 230 12.81 -2.15 15.28
C VAL A 230 12.05 -1.08 14.51
N SER A 231 12.55 0.16 14.61
CA SER A 231 12.02 1.30 13.86
C SER A 231 12.12 1.06 12.35
N ARG A 232 11.15 1.60 11.61
CA ARG A 232 11.20 1.66 10.15
C ARG A 232 12.45 2.34 9.62
N GLU A 233 12.94 3.35 10.35
CA GLU A 233 14.11 4.16 9.98
C GLU A 233 15.45 3.50 10.36
N ALA A 234 15.43 2.43 11.16
CA ALA A 234 16.65 1.73 11.53
C ALA A 234 17.34 1.12 10.30
N GLN A 235 18.67 1.13 10.27
CA GLN A 235 19.44 0.53 9.18
C GLN A 235 19.46 -1.01 9.20
N VAL A 236 18.87 -1.62 10.23
CA VAL A 236 18.78 -3.07 10.42
C VAL A 236 17.35 -3.57 10.26
N GLY A 237 17.21 -4.85 9.94
CA GLY A 237 15.95 -5.61 10.07
C GLY A 237 16.05 -6.63 11.21
N ILE A 238 15.07 -7.53 11.29
CA ILE A 238 15.06 -8.61 12.28
C ILE A 238 14.91 -9.95 11.57
N ALA A 239 15.63 -10.97 12.03
CA ALA A 239 15.36 -12.36 11.74
C ALA A 239 14.93 -13.07 13.02
N ILE A 240 13.76 -13.71 13.00
CA ILE A 240 13.18 -14.46 14.11
C ILE A 240 13.12 -15.92 13.69
N LYS A 241 13.80 -16.78 14.44
CA LYS A 241 13.69 -18.24 14.27
C LYS A 241 12.65 -18.75 15.26
N PHE A 242 11.64 -19.43 14.75
CA PHE A 242 10.63 -20.06 15.60
C PHE A 242 11.14 -21.41 16.11
N GLY A 243 10.78 -21.74 17.35
CA GLY A 243 11.25 -22.93 18.03
C GLY A 243 10.87 -22.90 19.52
N PRO A 244 11.40 -23.84 20.32
CA PRO A 244 11.19 -23.83 21.76
C PRO A 244 11.82 -22.58 22.38
N GLY A 245 11.13 -21.94 23.34
CA GLY A 245 11.67 -20.78 24.04
C GLY A 245 10.58 -19.83 24.53
N ARG A 246 10.77 -18.55 24.24
CA ARG A 246 9.86 -17.48 24.64
C ARG A 246 8.56 -17.55 23.84
N PHE A 247 7.43 -17.53 24.55
CA PHE A 247 6.11 -17.37 23.97
C PHE A 247 5.70 -15.90 24.01
N VAL A 248 5.02 -15.44 22.95
CA VAL A 248 4.42 -14.12 22.86
C VAL A 248 3.03 -14.30 22.26
N ASP A 249 2.03 -13.66 22.86
CA ASP A 249 0.69 -13.56 22.26
C ASP A 249 0.65 -12.29 21.41
N ALA A 250 0.55 -12.45 20.09
CA ALA A 250 0.65 -11.37 19.13
C ALA A 250 -0.68 -11.16 18.36
N PRO A 251 -1.05 -9.92 18.03
CA PRO A 251 -2.20 -9.63 17.17
C PRO A 251 -1.86 -9.93 15.70
N ILE A 252 -1.81 -11.22 15.34
CA ILE A 252 -1.42 -11.66 13.99
C ILE A 252 -2.50 -11.37 12.92
N ALA A 253 -3.72 -11.00 13.31
CA ALA A 253 -4.75 -10.45 12.44
C ALA A 253 -5.83 -9.69 13.26
N PRO A 254 -6.70 -8.87 12.65
CA PRO A 254 -7.78 -8.19 13.37
C PRO A 254 -8.68 -9.17 14.13
N GLY A 255 -8.78 -8.97 15.45
CA GLY A 255 -9.56 -9.85 16.33
C GLY A 255 -8.95 -11.23 16.57
N LEU A 256 -7.69 -11.46 16.19
CA LEU A 256 -6.99 -12.74 16.38
C LEU A 256 -5.67 -12.53 17.13
N MET A 257 -5.61 -13.06 18.36
CA MET A 257 -4.40 -13.15 19.18
C MET A 257 -3.86 -14.58 19.16
N ARG A 258 -2.58 -14.76 18.81
CA ARG A 258 -1.90 -16.06 18.73
C ARG A 258 -0.40 -15.95 18.91
#